data_AF-A0A7S2Y5T9-F1
#
_entry.id   AF-A0A7S2Y5T9-F1
#
_cell.length_a   1.000
_cell.length_b   1.000
_cell.length_c   1.000
_cell.angle_alpha   90.00
_cell.angle_beta   90.00
_cell.angle_gamma   90.00
#
_symmetry.space_group_name_H-M   'P 1'
#
loop_
_entity.id
_entity.type
_entity.pdbx_description
1 polymer ?
#
loop_
_entity_poly.entity_id
_entity_poly.type
_entity_poly.pdbx_seq_one_letter_code
_entity_poly.pdbx_strand_id
1 'polypeptide(L)'
;KSAGALTVEAVFDASNRALDEATGGDKCSLNGSGSAWFWFTVETTVGYGNQAPVSGGGRLLVFTAGFFSILAFGSLLATSGSVIAELTDRTFFQLHPSLARFSHPGW
;
A
#
# COMPACT_ATOMS: atom_id res chain seq x y z
N LYS A 1 -48.59 -8.47 0.23
CA LYS A 1 -47.79 -7.59 1.13
C LYS A 1 -46.64 -8.39 1.76
N SER A 2 -45.63 -8.81 0.98
CA SER A 2 -44.55 -9.70 1.48
C SER A 2 -43.14 -9.33 0.97
N ALA A 3 -43.00 -8.28 0.16
CA ALA A 3 -41.71 -7.93 -0.45
C ALA A 3 -40.76 -7.17 0.49
N GLY A 4 -41.29 -6.42 1.47
CA GLY A 4 -40.47 -5.57 2.35
C GLY A 4 -39.78 -6.30 3.52
N ALA A 5 -40.29 -7.46 3.95
CA ALA A 5 -39.66 -8.24 5.03
C ALA A 5 -38.40 -8.96 4.52
N LEU A 6 -38.43 -9.43 3.27
CA LEU A 6 -37.32 -10.14 2.62
C LEU A 6 -36.10 -9.24 2.39
N THR A 7 -36.31 -7.93 2.20
CA THR A 7 -35.22 -6.97 2.05
C THR A 7 -34.55 -6.60 3.37
N VAL A 8 -35.29 -6.56 4.49
CA VAL A 8 -34.72 -6.20 5.80
C VAL A 8 -33.87 -7.33 6.35
N GLU A 9 -34.33 -8.57 6.24
CA GLU A 9 -33.54 -9.76 6.59
C GLU A 9 -32.25 -9.84 5.77
N ALA A 10 -32.33 -9.61 4.46
CA ALA A 10 -31.14 -9.61 3.59
C ALA A 10 -30.15 -8.48 3.92
N VAL A 11 -30.63 -7.29 4.31
CA VAL A 11 -29.77 -6.18 4.74
C VAL A 11 -29.13 -6.47 6.10
N PHE A 12 -29.86 -7.11 7.01
CA PHE A 12 -29.33 -7.49 8.32
C PHE A 12 -28.31 -8.63 8.19
N ASP A 13 -28.54 -9.62 7.32
CA ASP A 13 -27.58 -10.68 7.00
C ASP A 13 -26.32 -10.10 6.33
N ALA A 14 -26.48 -9.19 5.36
CA ALA A 14 -25.36 -8.50 4.74
C ALA A 14 -24.56 -7.65 5.74
N SER A 15 -25.23 -6.97 6.68
CA SER A 15 -24.57 -6.18 7.72
C SER A 15 -23.83 -7.07 8.73
N ASN A 16 -24.43 -8.20 9.14
CA ASN A 16 -23.78 -9.16 10.03
C ASN A 16 -22.58 -9.81 9.38
N ARG A 17 -22.65 -10.16 8.08
CA ARG A 17 -21.49 -10.65 7.32
C ARG A 17 -20.41 -9.58 7.20
N ALA A 18 -20.78 -8.33 6.92
CA ALA A 18 -19.82 -7.24 6.86
C ALA A 18 -19.13 -7.00 8.22
N LEU A 19 -19.86 -7.12 9.33
CA LEU A 19 -19.30 -7.04 10.67
C LEU A 19 -18.40 -8.24 10.99
N ASP A 20 -18.78 -9.45 10.59
CA ASP A 20 -17.98 -10.67 10.78
C ASP A 20 -16.69 -10.65 9.94
N GLU A 21 -16.78 -10.17 8.69
CA GLU A 21 -15.63 -9.94 7.81
C GLU A 21 -14.73 -8.80 8.30
N ALA A 22 -15.31 -7.73 8.84
CA ALA A 22 -14.56 -6.58 9.37
C ALA A 22 -13.90 -6.89 10.73
N THR A 23 -14.51 -7.74 11.55
CA THR A 23 -13.95 -8.21 12.83
C THR A 23 -12.99 -9.39 12.65
N GLY A 24 -12.94 -9.98 11.46
CA GLY A 24 -11.92 -10.96 11.07
C GLY A 24 -12.23 -12.39 11.52
N GLY A 25 -13.50 -12.79 11.55
CA GLY A 25 -14.01 -14.06 12.09
C GLY A 25 -13.23 -15.32 11.68
N ASP A 26 -12.75 -15.38 10.43
CA ASP A 26 -11.90 -16.49 9.91
C ASP A 26 -10.47 -16.05 9.50
N LYS A 27 -10.11 -14.78 9.68
CA LYS A 27 -8.82 -14.20 9.27
C LYS A 27 -7.89 -13.80 10.41
N CYS A 28 -8.19 -14.24 11.64
CA CYS A 28 -7.23 -14.28 12.76
C CYS A 28 -6.10 -15.31 12.57
N SER A 29 -5.84 -15.78 11.34
CA SER A 29 -4.60 -16.45 10.98
C SER A 29 -3.67 -15.43 10.32
N LEU A 30 -2.37 -15.49 10.64
CA LEU A 30 -1.34 -14.70 9.97
C LEU A 30 -1.43 -14.91 8.45
N ASN A 31 -2.13 -14.02 7.75
CA ASN A 31 -2.22 -14.07 6.30
C ASN A 31 -1.00 -13.37 5.71
N GLY A 32 -0.23 -14.11 4.91
CA GLY A 32 0.97 -13.59 4.26
C GLY A 32 0.72 -12.31 3.45
N SER A 33 -0.45 -12.17 2.80
CA SER A 33 -0.75 -10.96 2.02
C SER A 33 -1.04 -9.75 2.92
N GLY A 34 -1.73 -9.95 4.06
CA GLY A 34 -1.97 -8.90 5.04
C GLY A 34 -0.68 -8.45 5.73
N SER A 35 0.19 -9.40 6.07
CA SER A 35 1.51 -9.10 6.64
C SER A 35 2.44 -8.40 5.64
N ALA A 36 2.41 -8.79 4.36
CA ALA A 36 3.16 -8.12 3.30
C ALA A 36 2.69 -6.68 3.10
N TRP A 37 1.36 -6.44 3.11
CA TRP A 37 0.81 -5.09 3.03
C TRP A 37 1.19 -4.24 4.23
N PHE A 38 1.07 -4.78 5.44
CA PHE A 38 1.56 -4.10 6.65
C PHE A 38 3.03 -3.70 6.49
N TRP A 39 3.89 -4.62 6.06
CA TRP A 39 5.32 -4.34 5.88
C TRP A 39 5.58 -3.28 4.81
N PHE A 40 4.85 -3.33 3.70
CA PHE A 40 4.90 -2.32 2.65
C PHE A 40 4.57 -0.92 3.19
N THR A 41 3.58 -0.80 4.07
CA THR A 41 3.23 0.50 4.68
C THR A 41 4.27 1.01 5.68
N VAL A 42 5.07 0.11 6.27
CA VAL A 42 6.18 0.44 7.16
C VAL A 42 7.38 0.96 6.34
N GLU A 43 7.80 0.23 5.29
CA GLU A 43 8.97 0.61 4.49
C GLU A 43 8.73 1.89 3.65
N THR A 44 7.49 2.13 3.21
CA THR A 44 7.09 3.36 2.51
C THR A 44 6.84 4.53 3.45
N THR A 45 6.90 4.32 4.76
CA THR A 45 6.60 5.31 5.80
C THR A 45 5.16 5.86 5.80
N VAL A 46 4.22 5.20 5.10
CA VAL A 46 2.79 5.59 5.09
C VAL A 46 2.14 5.34 6.44
N GLY A 47 2.35 4.14 7.01
CA GLY A 47 1.94 3.79 8.36
C GLY A 47 0.44 4.00 8.67
N TYR A 48 -0.46 3.35 7.92
CA TYR A 48 -1.92 3.49 8.13
C TYR A 48 -2.40 3.24 9.57
N GLY A 49 -1.68 2.42 10.35
CA GLY A 49 -1.99 2.18 11.76
C GLY A 49 -3.25 1.36 12.02
N ASN A 50 -3.89 0.81 10.97
CA ASN A 50 -5.05 -0.08 11.08
C ASN A 50 -4.68 -1.45 11.68
N GLN A 51 -3.42 -1.87 11.56
CA GLN A 51 -2.87 -3.07 12.18
C GLN A 51 -1.52 -2.71 12.82
N ALA A 52 -1.35 -3.05 14.10
CA ALA A 52 -0.13 -2.79 14.84
C ALA A 52 0.26 -4.00 15.70
N PRO A 53 1.57 -4.30 15.83
CA PRO A 53 2.02 -5.41 16.66
C PRO A 53 1.71 -5.14 18.14
N VAL A 54 0.88 -6.00 18.72
CA VAL A 54 0.56 -5.98 20.16
C VAL A 54 1.65 -6.62 21.00
N SER A 55 2.44 -7.53 20.42
CA SER A 55 3.53 -8.23 21.12
C SER A 55 4.78 -7.36 21.22
N GLY A 56 5.51 -7.47 22.35
CA GLY A 56 6.78 -6.76 22.54
C GLY A 56 7.83 -7.11 21.48
N GLY A 57 7.92 -8.39 21.11
CA GLY A 57 8.81 -8.85 20.04
C GLY A 57 8.46 -8.29 18.66
N GLY A 58 7.17 -8.20 18.33
CA GLY A 58 6.73 -7.60 17.07
C GLY A 58 7.07 -6.11 16.98
N ARG A 59 6.96 -5.38 18.10
CA ARG A 59 7.38 -3.97 18.16
C ARG A 59 8.88 -3.81 17.95
N LEU A 60 9.70 -4.65 18.60
CA LEU A 60 11.16 -4.62 18.42
C LEU A 60 11.58 -4.93 16.96
N LEU A 61 10.90 -5.88 16.32
CA LEU A 61 11.11 -6.20 14.91
C LEU A 61 10.80 -4.99 14.02
N VAL A 62 9.66 -4.34 14.22
CA VAL A 62 9.29 -3.14 13.45
C VAL A 62 10.30 -2.01 13.66
N PHE A 63 10.81 -1.80 14.88
CA PHE A 63 11.86 -0.79 15.10
C PHE A 63 13.17 -1.09 14.39
N THR A 64 13.64 -2.34 14.49
CA THR A 64 14.95 -2.73 13.95
C THR A 64 14.89 -3.00 12.44
N ALA A 65 14.10 -3.98 12.02
CA ALA A 65 13.96 -4.35 10.63
C ALA A 65 13.21 -3.28 9.81
N GLY A 66 12.29 -2.51 10.42
CA GLY A 66 11.64 -1.39 9.75
C GLY A 66 12.60 -0.25 9.43
N PHE A 67 13.57 0.05 10.30
CA PHE A 67 14.59 1.06 10.00
C PHE A 67 15.43 0.67 8.78
N PHE A 68 15.89 -0.58 8.72
CA PHE A 68 16.66 -1.06 7.57
C PHE A 68 15.81 -1.17 6.29
N SER A 69 14.53 -1.56 6.39
CA SER A 69 13.65 -1.64 5.23
C SER A 69 13.37 -0.26 4.63
N ILE A 70 13.21 0.79 5.44
CA ILE A 70 13.07 2.17 4.95
C ILE A 70 14.31 2.61 4.15
N LEU A 71 15.52 2.32 4.64
CA LEU A 71 16.75 2.67 3.91
C LEU A 71 16.89 1.89 2.60
N ALA A 72 16.57 0.60 2.61
CA ALA A 72 16.57 -0.23 1.42
C ALA A 72 15.54 0.25 0.39
N PHE A 73 14.33 0.56 0.84
CA PHE A 73 13.25 1.07 0.00
C PHE A 73 13.56 2.45 -0.57
N GLY A 74 14.18 3.34 0.21
CA GLY A 74 14.67 4.63 -0.27
C GLY A 74 15.70 4.50 -1.39
N SER A 75 16.59 3.52 -1.30
CA SER A 75 17.57 3.23 -2.37
C SER A 75 16.89 2.70 -3.64
N LEU A 76 15.89 1.84 -3.48
CA LEU A 76 15.06 1.34 -4.59
C LEU A 76 14.27 2.49 -5.26
N LEU A 77 13.70 3.40 -4.47
CA LEU A 77 13.02 4.59 -4.98
C LEU A 77 13.96 5.51 -5.76
N ALA A 78 15.20 5.70 -5.31
CA ALA A 78 16.17 6.53 -6.03
C ALA A 78 16.46 5.99 -7.44
N THR A 79 16.72 4.67 -7.55
CA THR A 79 16.97 4.02 -8.85
C THR A 79 15.72 3.99 -9.74
N SER A 80 14.55 3.74 -9.15
CA SER A 80 13.29 3.72 -9.91
C SER A 80 12.94 5.12 -10.41
N GLY A 81 13.18 6.14 -9.58
CA GLY A 81 12.95 7.54 -9.89
C GLY A 81 13.79 8.03 -11.07
N SER A 82 15.07 7.66 -11.15
CA SER A 82 15.92 8.04 -12.28
C SER A 82 15.44 7.41 -13.60
N VAL A 83 15.03 6.14 -13.58
CA VAL A 83 14.48 5.46 -14.76
C VAL A 83 13.19 6.12 -15.22
N ILE A 84 12.28 6.42 -14.28
CA ILE A 84 11.02 7.09 -14.60
C ILE A 84 11.29 8.50 -15.15
N ALA A 85 12.20 9.25 -14.54
CA ALA A 85 12.56 10.59 -15.01
C ALA A 85 13.10 10.55 -16.46
N GLU A 86 14.01 9.63 -16.78
CA GLU A 86 14.50 9.47 -18.15
C GLU A 86 13.38 9.10 -19.14
N LEU A 87 12.46 8.22 -18.74
CA LEU A 87 11.32 7.84 -19.59
C LEU A 87 10.37 9.01 -19.81
N THR A 88 10.10 9.79 -18.77
CA THR A 88 9.27 10.99 -18.84
C THR A 88 9.91 12.03 -19.73
N ASP A 89 11.20 12.31 -19.58
CA ASP A 89 11.92 13.28 -20.41
C ASP A 89 11.92 12.86 -21.88
N ARG A 90 12.20 11.57 -22.16
CA ARG A 90 12.15 11.04 -23.53
C ARG A 90 10.77 11.23 -24.15
N THR A 91 9.71 10.92 -23.41
CA THR A 91 8.33 11.06 -23.90
C THR A 91 7.97 12.52 -24.12
N PHE A 92 8.36 13.40 -23.19
CA PHE A 92 8.08 14.83 -23.26
C PHE A 92 8.73 15.50 -24.47
N PHE A 93 10.02 15.21 -24.72
CA PHE A 93 10.73 15.77 -25.86
C PHE A 93 10.31 15.16 -27.22
N GLN A 94 9.82 13.92 -27.23
CA GLN A 94 9.21 13.34 -28.43
C GLN A 94 7.92 14.09 -28.83
N LEU A 95 7.11 14.50 -27.85
CA LEU A 95 5.86 15.22 -28.09
C LEU A 95 6.07 16.70 -28.39
N HIS A 96 7.14 17.31 -27.87
CA HIS A 96 7.48 18.73 -28.08
C HIS A 96 8.88 18.93 -28.66
N PRO A 97 9.08 18.70 -29.97
CA PRO A 97 10.40 18.81 -30.62
C PRO A 97 11.03 20.20 -30.52
N SER A 98 10.21 21.25 -30.40
CA SER A 98 10.68 22.64 -30.21
C SER A 98 11.40 22.86 -28.88
N LEU A 99 11.14 22.02 -27.88
CA LEU A 99 11.76 22.08 -26.56
C LEU A 99 12.97 21.15 -26.43
N ALA A 100 13.27 20.33 -27.45
CA ALA A 100 14.41 19.42 -27.45
C ALA A 100 15.77 20.13 -27.26
N ARG A 101 15.84 21.43 -27.57
CA ARG A 101 17.03 22.27 -27.33
C ARG A 101 17.37 22.42 -25.84
N PHE A 102 16.41 22.21 -24.93
CA PHE A 102 16.60 22.29 -23.48
C PHE A 102 16.87 20.94 -22.82
N SER A 103 16.98 19.86 -23.60
CA SER A 103 17.42 18.56 -23.10
C SER A 103 18.90 18.65 -22.70
N HIS A 104 19.15 18.74 -21.39
CA HIS A 104 20.48 18.66 -20.82
C HIS A 104 20.69 17.26 -20.23
N PRO A 105 21.66 16.48 -20.72
CA PRO A 105 21.97 15.18 -20.15
C PRO A 105 22.69 15.38 -18.81
N GLY A 106 22.07 14.98 -17.70
CA GLY A 106 22.76 14.78 -16.43
C GLY A 106 22.27 15.60 -15.24
N TRP A 107 20.98 15.49 -14.91
CA TRP A 107 20.56 15.60 -13.50
C TRP A 107 20.35 14.20 -12.95
#